data_AF-A0A5K0WZ44-F1
#
_entry.id   AF-A0A5K0WZ44-F1
#
_cell.length_a   1.000
_cell.length_b   1.000
_cell.length_c   1.000
_cell.angle_alpha   90.00
_cell.angle_beta   90.00
_cell.angle_gamma   90.00
#
_symmetry.space_group_name_H-M   'P 1'
#
loop_
_entity.id
_entity.type
_entity.pdbx_description
1 polymer ?
#
loop_
_entity_poly.entity_id
_entity_poly.type
_entity_poly.pdbx_seq_one_letter_code
_entity_poly.pdbx_strand_id
1 'polypeptide(L)'
;VTTKHLKSGKEAKMDFMVMENLFFGRTISGVYDLKGSARSRYNPDTSGSNKVLLDQNLVEVLRTKPIFLGSKPKRVLERAVWNDTSFLA
;
A
#
# COMPACT_ATOMS: atom_id res chain seq x y z
N VAL A 1 16.77 0.59 18.87
CA VAL A 1 18.23 0.83 18.99
C VAL A 1 18.44 2.20 19.62
N THR A 2 19.24 2.30 20.69
CA THR A 2 19.51 3.58 21.36
C THR A 2 20.86 4.09 20.90
N THR A 3 20.89 5.17 20.13
CA THR A 3 22.12 5.85 19.72
C THR A 3 22.26 7.15 20.51
N LYS A 4 23.36 7.29 21.26
CA LYS A 4 23.68 8.55 21.94
C LYS A 4 24.34 9.49 20.94
N HIS A 5 23.66 10.59 20.59
CA HIS A 5 24.29 11.68 19.85
C HIS A 5 25.31 12.40 20.77
N LEU A 6 26.61 12.16 20.53
CA LEU A 6 27.73 12.73 21.29
C LEU A 6 27.78 14.27 21.30
N LYS A 7 26.98 14.96 20.48
CA LYS A 7 27.05 16.42 20.29
C LYS A 7 25.92 17.25 20.93
N SER A 8 24.85 16.65 21.47
CA SER A 8 23.73 17.45 22.03
C SER A 8 23.15 16.96 23.36
N GLY A 9 23.64 15.86 23.92
CA GLY A 9 23.15 15.32 25.20
C GLY A 9 21.70 14.82 25.20
N LYS A 10 20.96 15.00 24.09
CA LYS A 10 19.61 14.44 23.91
C LYS A 10 19.71 12.96 23.54
N GLU A 11 19.26 12.10 24.45
CA GLU A 11 19.01 10.70 24.14
C GLU A 11 17.80 10.60 23.18
N ALA A 12 18.02 10.00 22.01
CA ALA A 12 16.96 9.66 21.08
C ALA A 12 16.80 8.14 21.07
N LYS A 13 15.59 7.66 21.38
CA LYS A 13 15.22 6.26 21.19
C LYS A 13 14.58 6.12 19.82
N MET A 14 15.02 5.12 19.06
CA MET A 14 14.46 4.80 17.76
C MET A 14 14.08 3.33 17.68
N ASP A 15 12.84 3.07 17.28
CA ASP A 15 12.28 1.74 17.08
C ASP A 15 12.14 1.50 15.56
N PHE A 16 12.54 0.30 15.12
CA PHE A 16 12.53 -0.06 13.71
C PHE A 16 11.89 -1.44 13.54
N MET A 17 11.22 -1.64 12.41
CA MET A 17 10.74 -2.94 11.97
C MET A 17 11.29 -3.21 10.56
N VAL A 18 11.92 -4.37 10.39
CA VAL A 18 12.41 -4.82 9.08
C VAL A 18 11.39 -5.79 8.51
N MET A 19 10.94 -5.54 7.28
CA MET A 19 9.96 -6.36 6.56
C MET A 19 10.36 -6.49 5.10
N GLU A 20 9.66 -7.38 4.39
CA GLU A 20 9.84 -7.55 2.96
C GLU A 20 9.47 -6.29 2.15
N ASN A 21 10.12 -6.13 1.00
CA ASN A 21 9.78 -5.10 0.02
C ASN A 21 9.01 -5.73 -1.14
N LEU A 22 7.70 -5.46 -1.20
CA LEU A 22 6.78 -5.99 -2.20
C LEU A 22 7.16 -5.66 -3.65
N PHE A 23 7.91 -4.59 -3.87
CA PHE A 23 8.27 -4.08 -5.21
C PHE A 23 9.73 -4.30 -5.60
N PHE A 24 10.50 -5.04 -4.79
CA PHE A 24 11.92 -5.25 -5.05
C PHE A 24 12.16 -5.89 -6.43
N GLY A 25 12.99 -5.26 -7.25
CA GLY A 25 13.35 -5.73 -8.60
C GLY A 25 12.21 -5.69 -9.63
N ARG A 26 11.09 -5.00 -9.35
CA ARG A 26 9.93 -4.92 -10.25
C ARG A 26 9.78 -3.53 -10.84
N THR A 27 9.41 -3.45 -12.13
CA THR A 27 8.95 -2.20 -12.75
C THR A 27 7.43 -2.10 -12.55
N ILE A 28 7.00 -1.11 -11.76
CA ILE A 28 5.59 -0.94 -11.38
C ILE A 28 5.00 0.23 -12.17
N SER A 29 3.91 -0.02 -12.89
CA SER A 29 3.24 0.99 -13.74
C SER A 29 2.28 1.90 -12.97
N GLY A 30 1.87 1.50 -11.76
CA GLY A 30 1.03 2.29 -10.88
C GLY A 30 0.90 1.64 -9.50
N VAL A 31 0.82 2.47 -8.46
CA VAL A 31 0.69 2.03 -7.06
C VAL A 31 -0.62 2.56 -6.51
N TYR A 32 -1.35 1.70 -5.80
CA TYR A 32 -2.58 2.07 -5.10
C TYR A 32 -2.47 1.68 -3.62
N ASP A 33 -2.79 2.63 -2.73
CA ASP A 33 -3.13 2.34 -1.34
C ASP A 33 -4.66 2.23 -1.27
N LEU A 34 -5.18 1.09 -0.84
CA LEU A 34 -6.62 0.78 -0.83
C LEU A 34 -7.05 0.44 0.60
N LYS A 35 -8.14 1.05 1.05
CA LYS A 35 -8.69 0.85 2.40
C LYS A 35 -10.16 0.45 2.40
N GLY A 36 -10.85 0.52 1.27
CA GLY A 36 -12.28 0.21 1.14
C GLY A 36 -13.21 1.28 1.72
N SER A 37 -12.69 2.31 2.37
CA SER A 37 -13.48 3.43 2.89
C SER A 37 -13.77 4.47 1.80
N ALA A 38 -14.86 5.24 1.94
CA ALA A 38 -15.29 6.20 0.92
C ALA A 38 -14.71 7.61 1.10
N ARG A 39 -14.46 8.04 2.33
CA ARG A 39 -14.07 9.43 2.64
C ARG A 39 -12.57 9.64 2.57
N SER A 40 -12.14 10.75 1.96
CA SER A 40 -10.73 11.14 1.86
C SER A 40 -9.85 10.10 1.15
N ARG A 41 -10.40 9.44 0.13
CA ARG A 41 -9.73 8.40 -0.67
C ARG A 41 -9.55 8.80 -2.13
N TYR A 42 -9.35 10.09 -2.40
CA TYR A 42 -8.96 10.60 -3.71
C TYR A 42 -7.63 11.34 -3.60
N ASN A 43 -6.69 11.00 -4.49
CA ASN A 43 -5.48 11.79 -4.68
C ASN A 43 -5.64 12.67 -5.95
N PRO A 44 -5.73 14.00 -5.81
CA PRO A 44 -5.86 14.91 -6.94
C PRO A 44 -4.53 15.18 -7.64
N ASP A 45 -3.40 14.91 -6.99
CA ASP A 45 -2.09 15.13 -7.58
C ASP A 45 -1.75 13.98 -8.54
N THR A 46 -1.97 14.24 -9.82
CA THR A 46 -1.65 13.31 -10.89
C THR A 46 -0.33 13.61 -11.58
N SER A 47 0.37 14.67 -11.17
CA SER A 47 1.63 15.15 -11.77
C SER A 47 2.84 14.69 -10.97
N GLY A 48 3.53 13.64 -11.44
CA GLY A 48 4.81 13.21 -10.86
C GLY A 48 5.13 11.73 -11.04
N SER A 49 6.42 11.39 -10.99
CA SER A 49 6.90 10.00 -10.90
C SER A 49 6.77 9.52 -9.45
N ASN A 50 6.15 8.36 -9.22
CA ASN A 50 5.93 7.71 -7.90
C ASN A 50 4.69 8.15 -7.10
N LYS A 51 3.63 8.60 -7.76
CA LYS A 51 2.35 8.85 -7.08
C LYS A 51 1.70 7.54 -6.59
N VAL A 52 1.18 7.58 -5.37
CA VAL A 52 0.31 6.55 -4.80
C VAL A 52 -1.13 7.01 -4.96
N LEU A 53 -1.91 6.26 -5.71
CA LEU A 53 -3.34 6.50 -5.95
C LEU A 53 -4.19 5.83 -4.88
N LEU A 54 -5.43 6.28 -4.72
CA LEU A 54 -6.32 5.81 -3.66
C LEU A 54 -7.60 5.16 -4.24
N ASP A 55 -8.50 4.72 -3.38
CA ASP A 55 -9.70 3.95 -3.72
C ASP A 55 -10.58 4.65 -4.77
N GLN A 56 -10.84 5.96 -4.63
CA GLN A 56 -11.66 6.69 -5.60
C GLN A 56 -10.96 6.82 -6.96
N ASN A 57 -9.63 7.00 -6.99
CA ASN A 57 -8.88 6.99 -8.24
C ASN A 57 -8.99 5.62 -8.93
N LEU A 58 -8.92 4.52 -8.17
CA LEU A 58 -9.07 3.17 -8.74
C LEU A 58 -10.48 2.96 -9.33
N VAL A 59 -11.52 3.38 -8.62
CA VAL A 59 -12.91 3.28 -9.10
C VAL A 59 -13.10 4.02 -10.43
N GLU A 60 -12.52 5.21 -10.58
CA GLU A 60 -12.54 5.95 -11.84
C GLU A 60 -11.80 5.23 -12.96
N VAL A 61 -10.60 4.72 -12.69
CA VAL A 61 -9.79 3.99 -13.67
C VAL A 61 -10.51 2.73 -14.14
N LEU A 62 -11.10 1.95 -13.22
CA LEU A 62 -11.77 0.69 -13.53
C LEU A 62 -12.96 0.84 -14.49
N ARG A 63 -13.58 2.03 -14.59
CA ARG A 63 -14.64 2.31 -15.57
C ARG A 63 -14.16 2.24 -17.01
N THR A 64 -12.88 2.53 -17.25
CA THR A 64 -12.28 2.56 -18.60
C THR A 64 -11.23 1.48 -18.81
N LYS A 65 -10.58 1.04 -17.73
CA LYS A 65 -9.49 0.06 -17.71
C LYS A 65 -9.72 -0.95 -16.59
N PRO A 66 -10.66 -1.89 -16.76
CA PRO A 66 -10.93 -2.91 -15.76
C PRO A 66 -9.73 -3.85 -15.56
N ILE A 67 -9.57 -4.34 -14.34
CA ILE A 67 -8.59 -5.38 -14.01
C ILE A 67 -9.26 -6.74 -14.24
N PHE A 68 -8.73 -7.51 -15.17
CA PHE A 68 -9.21 -8.86 -15.45
C PHE A 68 -8.42 -9.90 -14.66
N LEU A 69 -9.13 -10.83 -14.04
CA LEU A 69 -8.55 -11.94 -13.30
C LEU A 69 -9.33 -13.23 -13.61
N GLY A 70 -8.61 -14.31 -13.89
CA GLY A 70 -9.22 -15.62 -14.10
C GLY A 70 -9.95 -16.13 -12.86
N SER A 71 -10.90 -17.05 -13.03
CA SER A 71 -11.74 -17.58 -11.94
C SER A 71 -10.92 -18.24 -10.82
N LYS A 72 -9.94 -19.08 -11.17
CA LYS A 72 -9.06 -19.76 -10.21
C LYS A 72 -8.23 -18.79 -9.37
N PRO A 73 -7.41 -17.87 -9.94
CA PRO A 73 -6.64 -16.94 -9.15
C PRO A 73 -7.50 -15.94 -8.36
N LYS A 74 -8.67 -15.53 -8.89
CA LYS A 74 -9.64 -14.72 -8.15
C LYS A 74 -10.06 -15.38 -6.83
N ARG A 75 -10.48 -16.65 -6.89
CA ARG A 75 -10.87 -17.41 -5.69
C ARG A 75 -9.73 -17.56 -4.67
N VAL A 76 -8.50 -17.72 -5.14
CA VAL A 76 -7.33 -17.82 -4.27
C VAL A 76 -7.08 -16.48 -3.56
N LEU A 77 -7.12 -15.37 -4.30
CA LEU A 77 -6.96 -14.03 -3.75
C LEU A 77 -8.04 -13.70 -2.71
N GLU A 78 -9.31 -13.94 -3.04
CA GLU A 78 -10.45 -13.68 -2.14
C GLU A 78 -10.32 -14.50 -0.84
N ARG A 79 -9.89 -15.76 -0.93
CA ARG A 79 -9.66 -16.60 0.26
C ARG A 79 -8.50 -16.09 1.10
N ALA A 80 -7.39 -15.69 0.49
CA ALA A 80 -6.25 -15.13 1.21
C ALA A 80 -6.67 -13.85 1.96
N VAL A 81 -7.33 -12.92 1.27
CA VAL A 81 -7.85 -11.68 1.89
C VAL A 81 -8.83 -11.99 3.02
N TRP A 82 -9.74 -12.94 2.84
CA TRP A 82 -10.68 -13.35 3.89
C TRP A 82 -9.95 -13.86 5.14
N ASN A 83 -8.96 -14.73 4.96
CA ASN A 83 -8.21 -15.29 6.08
C ASN A 83 -7.41 -14.22 6.82
N ASP A 84 -6.73 -13.34 6.09
CA ASP A 84 -5.89 -12.29 6.66
C ASP A 84 -6.74 -11.24 7.39
N THR A 85 -7.88 -10.85 6.80
CA THR A 85 -8.81 -9.90 7.46
C THR A 85 -9.51 -10.52 8.67
N SER A 86 -9.79 -11.83 8.63
CA SER A 86 -10.32 -12.56 9.80
C SER A 86 -9.29 -12.69 10.93
N PHE A 87 -7.99 -12.71 10.62
CA PHE A 87 -6.93 -12.70 11.63
C PHE A 87 -6.73 -11.32 12.28
N LEU A 88 -6.95 -10.24 11.51
CA LEU A 88 -6.75 -8.86 11.99
C LEU A 88 -7.96 -8.25 12.73
N ALA A 89 -9.16 -8.81 12.54
CA ALA A 89 -10.41 -8.36 13.17
C ALA A 89 -10.54 -8.86 14.63
#